data_AF-A0A2D6AGY9-F1
#
_entry.id   AF-A0A2D6AGY9-F1
#
_cell.length_a   1.000
_cell.length_b   1.000
_cell.length_c   1.000
_cell.angle_alpha   90.00
_cell.angle_beta   90.00
_cell.angle_gamma   90.00
#
_symmetry.space_group_name_H-M   'P 1'
#
loop_
_entity.id
_entity.type
_entity.pdbx_description
1 polymer ?
#
loop_
_entity_poly.entity_id
_entity_poly.type
_entity_poly.pdbx_seq_one_letter_code
_entity_poly.pdbx_strand_id
1 'polypeptide(L)'
;MKKYLLFIFVFAGWTCSRWEYDDPSEMVPTSEPETYLSLVATDTIYASMDSSGSITYTIGETPNPGIVWDTLDQAFTTITTSRQVLHWWGEDADGQVNGYDYKWSSDSSWTYTDLENGTFYVPIRSELDVFSFEVRAVDNEGNKDNTPSRIVLPIRNSSPTISFRHLSNPQIADIGGDTSYTFPTRTFNWDIYDQDGNETITDIFYAIDDTCSTCWVRLNGNQSSLTLTGLLPGQRTFYLMCQDIAGAKSPTIQFPDTLAVSEAQVWVVKPVIGDVLIVDDYPLDNQNNTLGWYASLMDTITGVNGYSIWEIEDELPYSSVDIKANLNYFKHVVWFAAYNNTATANDTYNAAEASLLNFVMGGGNLFINPIDFEDTTFAWFPLDSLITVNPNGRLLPGKDLICDFDTTLNLSISHLIAVRVKGFWPDESEFAEIREIYHMADPESGDNWQGNPTVCSIGQYRVSPTELSGKVVILTLPLHDGYRPKLNGNGSSIKLFQYLFTEEF
;
A
#
# COMPACT_ATOMS: atom_id res chain seq x y z
N MET A 1 41.28 -56.30 50.04
CA MET A 1 41.05 -56.70 51.45
C MET A 1 42.17 -56.15 52.32
N LYS A 2 42.03 -54.88 52.78
CA LYS A 2 42.93 -54.12 53.69
C LYS A 2 42.05 -53.01 54.29
N LYS A 3 41.68 -53.15 55.56
CA LYS A 3 42.22 -52.43 56.74
C LYS A 3 41.45 -51.15 57.06
N TYR A 4 40.55 -51.29 58.04
CA TYR A 4 40.07 -50.24 58.93
C TYR A 4 41.24 -49.55 59.62
N LEU A 5 41.19 -48.22 59.70
CA LEU A 5 41.75 -47.49 60.83
C LEU A 5 40.83 -46.31 61.18
N LEU A 6 40.29 -46.43 62.38
CA LEU A 6 39.49 -45.48 63.13
C LEU A 6 40.35 -44.24 63.45
N PHE A 7 39.86 -43.03 63.21
CA PHE A 7 40.37 -41.83 63.88
C PHE A 7 39.20 -41.07 64.51
N ILE A 8 39.19 -41.10 65.83
CA ILE A 8 38.33 -40.36 66.74
C ILE A 8 38.91 -38.93 66.83
N PHE A 9 38.08 -37.91 66.60
CA PHE A 9 38.35 -36.56 67.06
C PHE A 9 37.22 -36.12 67.98
N VAL A 10 37.56 -36.03 69.27
CA VAL A 10 36.80 -35.33 70.29
C VAL A 10 37.30 -33.90 70.30
N PHE A 11 36.42 -32.94 70.01
CA PHE A 11 36.62 -31.53 70.37
C PHE A 11 35.34 -31.02 71.01
N ALA A 12 35.39 -30.86 72.33
CA ALA A 12 34.39 -30.12 73.09
C ALA A 12 34.98 -28.76 73.44
N GLY A 13 34.29 -27.70 73.00
CA GLY A 13 34.28 -26.37 73.60
C GLY A 13 35.57 -25.56 73.44
N TRP A 14 35.51 -24.48 72.65
CA TRP A 14 35.47 -23.14 73.21
C TRP A 14 34.73 -22.23 72.23
N THR A 15 33.78 -21.52 72.80
CA THR A 15 32.87 -20.56 72.19
C THR A 15 33.64 -19.40 71.58
N CYS A 16 33.64 -19.26 70.26
CA CYS A 16 33.69 -17.92 69.68
C CYS A 16 32.30 -17.34 69.81
N SER A 17 32.07 -16.62 70.90
CA SER A 17 31.07 -15.57 70.94
C SER A 17 31.25 -14.73 69.69
N ARG A 18 30.28 -14.80 68.78
CA ARG A 18 30.06 -13.74 67.80
C ARG A 18 30.13 -12.44 68.58
N TRP A 19 31.01 -11.55 68.17
CA TRP A 19 30.88 -10.16 68.56
C TRP A 19 29.53 -9.71 67.99
N GLU A 20 28.49 -9.78 68.82
CA GLU A 20 27.37 -8.85 68.73
C GLU A 20 27.98 -7.48 69.00
N TYR A 21 28.42 -6.83 67.93
CA TYR A 21 28.37 -5.38 67.96
C TYR A 21 26.87 -5.07 68.05
N ASP A 22 26.46 -4.39 69.12
CA ASP A 22 25.24 -3.61 69.06
C ASP A 22 25.45 -2.65 67.90
N ASP A 23 24.86 -2.97 66.74
CA ASP A 23 24.80 -2.04 65.63
C ASP A 23 23.98 -0.84 66.12
N PRO A 24 24.59 0.34 66.31
CA PRO A 24 23.88 1.51 66.79
C PRO A 24 23.08 2.15 65.65
N SER A 25 22.97 1.52 64.47
CA SER A 25 21.90 1.85 63.54
C SER A 25 20.59 1.58 64.28
N GLU A 26 19.93 2.64 64.76
CA GLU A 26 18.50 2.55 65.00
C GLU A 26 17.90 1.95 63.72
N MET A 27 17.19 0.82 63.84
CA MET A 27 16.35 0.35 62.74
C MET A 27 15.52 1.57 62.35
N VAL A 28 15.72 2.07 61.13
CA VAL A 28 14.89 3.16 60.62
C VAL A 28 13.47 2.63 60.78
N PRO A 29 12.63 3.28 61.60
CA PRO A 29 11.29 2.79 61.86
C PRO A 29 10.58 2.66 60.53
N THR A 30 9.80 1.59 60.37
CA THR A 30 9.14 1.30 59.10
C THR A 30 8.36 2.51 58.62
N SER A 31 8.75 3.04 57.46
CA SER A 31 8.12 4.19 56.84
C SER A 31 7.34 3.75 55.61
N GLU A 32 6.35 4.54 55.24
CA GLU A 32 5.69 4.36 53.95
C GLU A 32 6.46 5.14 52.89
N PRO A 33 6.46 4.68 51.62
CA PRO A 33 7.14 5.39 50.54
C PRO A 33 6.39 6.68 50.17
N GLU A 34 7.10 7.65 49.59
CA GLU A 34 6.55 8.89 49.05
C GLU A 34 6.60 8.89 47.52
N THR A 35 5.56 9.43 46.86
CA THR A 35 5.44 9.45 45.40
C THR A 35 5.46 10.86 44.83
N TYR A 36 6.20 11.04 43.75
CA TYR A 36 6.34 12.30 43.02
C TYR A 36 5.91 12.12 41.56
N LEU A 37 5.23 13.14 40.99
CA LEU A 37 4.67 13.12 39.64
C LEU A 37 5.06 14.41 38.89
N SER A 38 5.46 14.29 37.62
CA SER A 38 5.91 15.41 36.79
C SER A 38 5.19 15.48 35.44
N LEU A 39 4.83 16.71 35.03
CA LEU A 39 4.29 17.07 33.72
C LEU A 39 4.76 18.51 33.36
N VAL A 40 5.05 18.77 32.08
CA VAL A 40 5.44 20.10 31.56
C VAL A 40 4.22 20.79 30.91
N ALA A 41 3.89 22.03 31.31
CA ALA A 41 2.73 22.77 30.78
C ALA A 41 2.86 24.32 30.95
N THR A 42 2.13 25.15 30.17
CA THR A 42 2.38 26.61 29.97
C THR A 42 1.23 27.65 30.15
N ASP A 43 -0.07 27.31 30.33
CA ASP A 43 -1.18 28.33 30.32
C ASP A 43 -2.08 28.37 31.59
N THR A 44 -3.16 29.20 31.72
CA THR A 44 -4.08 29.41 32.91
C THR A 44 -5.59 29.12 32.63
N ILE A 45 -6.36 28.41 33.50
CA ILE A 45 -7.80 28.06 33.34
C ILE A 45 -8.66 28.47 34.55
N TYR A 46 -9.94 28.84 34.32
CA TYR A 46 -10.94 29.18 35.34
C TYR A 46 -12.21 28.32 35.21
N ALA A 47 -12.86 27.96 36.33
CA ALA A 47 -14.14 27.25 36.34
C ALA A 47 -15.23 28.05 37.09
N SER A 48 -16.48 27.92 36.66
CA SER A 48 -17.64 28.51 37.35
C SER A 48 -18.82 27.54 37.34
N MET A 49 -19.69 27.65 38.33
CA MET A 49 -20.91 26.85 38.43
C MET A 49 -22.10 27.72 38.06
N ASP A 50 -22.92 27.27 37.11
CA ASP A 50 -24.16 27.96 36.76
C ASP A 50 -25.27 27.71 37.80
N SER A 51 -26.38 28.43 37.67
CA SER A 51 -27.53 28.29 38.58
C SER A 51 -28.23 26.93 38.55
N SER A 52 -27.84 26.04 37.63
CA SER A 52 -28.35 24.66 37.52
C SER A 52 -27.38 23.61 38.08
N GLY A 53 -26.22 24.03 38.58
CA GLY A 53 -25.17 23.13 39.10
C GLY A 53 -24.25 22.56 38.01
N SER A 54 -24.35 23.04 36.77
CA SER A 54 -23.44 22.66 35.69
C SER A 54 -22.15 23.48 35.78
N ILE A 55 -21.01 22.82 35.61
CA ILE A 55 -19.71 23.48 35.65
C ILE A 55 -19.35 23.94 34.24
N THR A 56 -18.97 25.22 34.11
CA THR A 56 -18.52 25.85 32.87
C THR A 56 -17.06 26.29 33.02
N TYR A 57 -16.21 25.99 32.05
CA TYR A 57 -14.78 26.28 32.05
C TYR A 57 -14.44 27.40 31.04
N THR A 58 -13.56 28.35 31.39
CA THR A 58 -13.05 29.38 30.48
C THR A 58 -11.51 29.44 30.47
N ILE A 59 -10.93 29.79 29.33
CA ILE A 59 -9.48 29.70 29.03
C ILE A 59 -9.01 31.02 28.42
N GLY A 60 -7.92 31.61 28.94
CA GLY A 60 -7.22 32.74 28.31
C GLY A 60 -7.95 34.10 28.30
N GLU A 61 -9.20 34.16 28.74
CA GLU A 61 -9.95 35.42 28.87
C GLU A 61 -9.92 35.94 30.32
N THR A 62 -9.90 37.26 30.48
CA THR A 62 -10.07 37.87 31.81
C THR A 62 -11.49 37.58 32.31
N PRO A 63 -11.67 36.87 33.44
CA PRO A 63 -12.99 36.43 33.86
C PRO A 63 -13.95 37.59 34.11
N ASN A 64 -15.23 37.43 33.75
CA ASN A 64 -16.25 38.45 34.00
C ASN A 64 -16.36 38.69 35.52
N PRO A 65 -16.18 39.94 36.02
CA PRO A 65 -16.22 40.25 37.45
C PRO A 65 -17.55 39.94 38.14
N GLY A 66 -18.61 39.68 37.38
CA GLY A 66 -19.95 39.37 37.90
C GLY A 66 -20.19 37.90 38.28
N ILE A 67 -19.21 37.01 38.10
CA ILE A 67 -19.32 35.56 38.39
C ILE A 67 -18.25 35.17 39.41
N VAL A 68 -18.59 34.27 40.33
CA VAL A 68 -17.61 33.65 41.23
C VAL A 68 -16.90 32.55 40.46
N TRP A 69 -15.60 32.75 40.24
CA TRP A 69 -14.72 31.79 39.59
C TRP A 69 -13.91 31.08 40.67
N ASP A 70 -13.77 29.77 40.53
CA ASP A 70 -12.90 28.95 41.37
C ASP A 70 -11.71 28.44 40.54
N THR A 71 -10.55 28.31 41.18
CA THR A 71 -9.36 27.70 40.59
C THR A 71 -9.35 26.23 41.00
N LEU A 72 -9.32 25.30 40.05
CA LEU A 72 -9.22 23.88 40.40
C LEU A 72 -7.86 23.59 41.06
N ASP A 73 -7.88 23.21 42.34
CA ASP A 73 -6.70 22.76 43.08
C ASP A 73 -6.05 21.56 42.37
N GLN A 74 -4.72 21.60 42.19
CA GLN A 74 -3.91 20.56 41.53
C GLN A 74 -4.25 20.29 40.05
N ALA A 75 -5.02 21.17 39.40
CA ALA A 75 -5.18 21.14 37.95
C ALA A 75 -4.02 21.81 37.25
N PHE A 76 -3.43 21.11 36.28
CA PHE A 76 -2.63 21.80 35.28
C PHE A 76 -3.55 22.73 34.54
N THR A 77 -3.05 23.93 34.36
CA THR A 77 -3.76 25.03 33.75
C THR A 77 -3.57 25.06 32.22
N THR A 78 -2.99 23.99 31.66
CA THR A 78 -2.77 23.79 30.22
C THR A 78 -3.73 22.73 29.72
N ILE A 79 -4.44 23.03 28.64
CA ILE A 79 -5.25 22.04 27.94
C ILE A 79 -4.30 21.07 27.25
N THR A 80 -4.44 19.80 27.57
CA THR A 80 -3.63 18.73 26.98
C THR A 80 -4.46 17.95 25.97
N THR A 81 -3.77 17.28 25.04
CA THR A 81 -4.35 16.33 24.07
C THR A 81 -4.85 15.08 24.78
N SER A 82 -5.72 14.27 24.18
CA SER A 82 -6.15 13.01 24.81
C SER A 82 -4.99 12.02 25.04
N ARG A 83 -3.90 12.16 24.27
CA ARG A 83 -2.62 11.50 24.53
C ARG A 83 -1.83 12.21 25.64
N GLN A 84 -1.57 11.48 26.72
CA GLN A 84 -0.83 11.93 27.91
C GLN A 84 0.45 11.13 28.06
N VAL A 85 1.58 11.82 28.25
CA VAL A 85 2.85 11.20 28.63
C VAL A 85 3.18 11.67 30.04
N LEU A 86 3.14 10.74 31.00
CA LEU A 86 3.31 11.02 32.42
C LEU A 86 4.58 10.33 32.93
N HIS A 87 5.28 10.98 33.86
CA HIS A 87 6.49 10.48 34.51
C HIS A 87 6.34 10.60 36.03
N TRP A 88 6.71 9.55 36.75
CA TRP A 88 6.65 9.50 38.21
C TRP A 88 7.85 8.76 38.79
N TRP A 89 8.19 9.06 40.04
CA TRP A 89 9.19 8.33 40.81
C TRP A 89 8.77 8.27 42.28
N GLY A 90 9.34 7.33 43.02
CA GLY A 90 9.10 7.18 44.45
C GLY A 90 10.40 7.17 45.23
N GLU A 91 10.32 7.62 46.48
CA GLU A 91 11.42 7.55 47.44
C GLU A 91 10.94 6.80 48.67
N ASP A 92 11.83 5.99 49.24
CA ASP A 92 11.57 5.22 50.44
C ASP A 92 12.74 5.43 51.42
N ALA A 93 12.43 5.77 52.66
CA ALA A 93 13.41 6.23 53.65
C ALA A 93 14.11 5.06 54.36
N ASP A 94 13.43 3.93 54.47
CA ASP A 94 13.90 2.71 55.13
C ASP A 94 14.12 1.54 54.16
N GLY A 95 13.76 1.69 52.88
CA GLY A 95 13.83 0.62 51.90
C GLY A 95 14.01 1.06 50.44
N GLN A 96 13.41 0.28 49.54
CA GLN A 96 13.40 0.50 48.10
C GLN A 96 11.97 0.38 47.55
N VAL A 97 11.65 1.25 46.60
CA VAL A 97 10.40 1.18 45.85
C VAL A 97 10.45 0.00 44.87
N ASN A 98 9.53 -0.95 45.01
CA ASN A 98 9.39 -2.11 44.14
C ASN A 98 8.53 -1.82 42.89
N GLY A 99 7.67 -0.81 42.96
CA GLY A 99 6.82 -0.40 41.84
C GLY A 99 5.75 0.62 42.25
N TYR A 100 4.75 0.78 41.38
CA TYR A 100 3.74 1.82 41.48
C TYR A 100 2.34 1.28 41.16
N ASP A 101 1.35 1.73 41.93
CA ASP A 101 -0.07 1.59 41.59
C ASP A 101 -0.54 2.91 40.98
N TYR A 102 -1.16 2.90 39.79
CA TYR A 102 -1.81 4.09 39.21
C TYR A 102 -3.26 3.83 38.83
N LYS A 103 -4.04 4.91 38.67
CA LYS A 103 -5.41 4.88 38.10
C LYS A 103 -5.84 6.24 37.55
N TRP A 104 -6.77 6.22 36.62
CA TRP A 104 -7.52 7.41 36.17
C TRP A 104 -8.82 7.59 36.95
N SER A 105 -9.38 8.80 36.92
CA SER A 105 -10.70 9.11 37.50
C SER A 105 -11.84 8.27 36.91
N SER A 106 -11.64 7.73 35.71
CA SER A 106 -12.56 6.80 35.03
C SER A 106 -12.45 5.35 35.51
N ASP A 107 -11.36 4.99 36.21
CA ASP A 107 -11.05 3.61 36.52
C ASP A 107 -11.61 3.20 37.89
N SER A 108 -12.13 1.97 37.97
CA SER A 108 -12.64 1.41 39.23
C SER A 108 -11.58 0.75 40.11
N SER A 109 -10.38 0.50 39.57
CA SER A 109 -9.31 -0.27 40.22
C SER A 109 -7.93 0.30 39.91
N TRP A 110 -7.00 0.14 40.86
CA TRP A 110 -5.58 0.46 40.67
C TRP A 110 -4.90 -0.58 39.76
N THR A 111 -4.00 -0.11 38.91
CA THR A 111 -3.16 -0.94 38.04
C THR A 111 -1.72 -0.86 38.52
N TYR A 112 -1.08 -2.02 38.71
CA TYR A 112 0.32 -2.09 39.12
C TYR A 112 1.27 -2.01 37.92
N THR A 113 2.39 -1.31 38.08
CA THR A 113 3.50 -1.27 37.13
C THR A 113 4.84 -1.09 37.85
N ASP A 114 5.91 -1.62 37.27
CA ASP A 114 7.30 -1.38 37.68
C ASP A 114 7.97 -0.26 36.85
N LEU A 115 7.21 0.40 35.96
CA LEU A 115 7.68 1.50 35.13
C LEU A 115 7.49 2.85 35.83
N GLU A 116 8.38 3.79 35.52
CA GLU A 116 8.39 5.18 36.01
C GLU A 116 7.80 6.19 35.01
N ASN A 117 7.21 5.68 33.93
CA ASN A 117 6.53 6.49 32.93
C ASN A 117 5.44 5.68 32.21
N GLY A 118 4.48 6.39 31.61
CA GLY A 118 3.42 5.81 30.82
C GLY A 118 2.90 6.77 29.76
N THR A 119 2.53 6.20 28.60
CA THR A 119 1.74 6.90 27.57
C THR A 119 0.31 6.39 27.65
N PHE A 120 -0.63 7.30 27.86
CA PHE A 120 -2.06 7.00 28.01
C PHE A 120 -2.85 7.73 26.93
N TYR A 121 -3.89 7.07 26.42
CA TYR A 121 -4.86 7.66 25.49
C TYR A 121 -6.19 7.74 26.23
N VAL A 122 -6.48 8.93 26.75
CA VAL A 122 -7.64 9.13 27.61
C VAL A 122 -8.90 9.14 26.75
N PRO A 123 -9.87 8.24 26.99
CA PRO A 123 -11.06 8.11 26.15
C PRO A 123 -12.07 9.22 26.46
N ILE A 124 -11.77 10.42 25.98
CA ILE A 124 -12.65 11.58 26.12
C ILE A 124 -13.90 11.39 25.26
N ARG A 125 -15.06 11.78 25.79
CA ARG A 125 -16.38 11.59 25.12
C ARG A 125 -17.05 12.91 24.75
N SER A 126 -16.33 14.01 24.88
CA SER A 126 -16.77 15.37 24.62
C SER A 126 -15.58 16.19 24.08
N GLU A 127 -15.88 17.37 23.55
CA GLU A 127 -14.86 18.29 23.04
C GLU A 127 -13.87 18.74 24.12
N LEU A 128 -14.32 18.86 25.37
CA LEU A 128 -13.49 19.18 26.54
C LEU A 128 -14.01 18.35 27.72
N ASP A 129 -13.11 17.75 28.48
CA ASP A 129 -13.42 17.03 29.71
C ASP A 129 -12.25 17.12 30.70
N VAL A 130 -12.48 16.81 31.97
CA VAL A 130 -11.48 16.93 33.04
C VAL A 130 -11.26 15.56 33.68
N PHE A 131 -10.03 15.06 33.57
CA PHE A 131 -9.61 13.79 34.16
C PHE A 131 -8.66 14.03 35.32
N SER A 132 -8.59 13.10 36.27
CA SER A 132 -7.51 13.07 37.24
C SER A 132 -6.74 11.77 37.19
N PHE A 133 -5.42 11.85 37.30
CA PHE A 133 -4.54 10.69 37.40
C PHE A 133 -3.93 10.65 38.79
N GLU A 134 -3.93 9.48 39.40
CA GLU A 134 -3.36 9.22 40.71
C GLU A 134 -2.33 8.11 40.60
N VAL A 135 -1.17 8.29 41.23
CA VAL A 135 -0.10 7.29 41.32
C VAL A 135 0.45 7.23 42.75
N ARG A 136 0.78 6.02 43.20
CA ARG A 136 1.37 5.78 44.52
C ARG A 136 2.45 4.70 44.46
N ALA A 137 3.55 4.90 45.17
CA ALA A 137 4.65 3.96 45.29
C ALA A 137 4.28 2.78 46.21
N VAL A 138 4.90 1.63 45.95
CA VAL A 138 4.82 0.41 46.73
C VAL A 138 6.24 -0.05 47.05
N ASP A 139 6.56 -0.20 48.34
CA ASP A 139 7.91 -0.54 48.82
C ASP A 139 8.20 -2.05 48.79
N ASN A 140 9.37 -2.44 49.32
CA ASN A 140 9.81 -3.83 49.39
C ASN A 140 9.18 -4.66 50.52
N GLU A 141 8.52 -4.04 51.48
CA GLU A 141 7.67 -4.68 52.50
C GLU A 141 6.20 -4.81 52.06
N GLY A 142 5.83 -4.17 50.94
CA GLY A 142 4.47 -4.12 50.39
C GLY A 142 3.60 -3.01 50.97
N ASN A 143 4.16 -2.05 51.72
CA ASN A 143 3.43 -0.85 52.12
C ASN A 143 3.27 0.09 50.91
N LYS A 144 2.29 0.97 51.00
CA LYS A 144 1.88 1.85 49.91
C LYS A 144 1.87 3.28 50.42
N ASP A 145 2.21 4.22 49.54
CA ASP A 145 2.06 5.64 49.85
C ASP A 145 0.59 5.95 50.17
N ASN A 146 0.36 6.49 51.38
CA ASN A 146 -0.96 6.88 51.90
C ASN A 146 -1.44 8.23 51.36
N THR A 147 -0.56 8.99 50.71
CA THR A 147 -0.81 10.27 50.05
C THR A 147 -0.48 10.19 48.57
N PRO A 148 -1.28 9.47 47.75
CA PRO A 148 -1.01 9.34 46.32
C PRO A 148 -0.80 10.70 45.66
N SER A 149 0.23 10.76 44.81
CA SER A 149 0.46 11.92 43.95
C SER A 149 -0.68 12.01 42.94
N ARG A 150 -1.32 13.18 42.89
CA ARG A 150 -2.52 13.43 42.07
C ARG A 150 -2.32 14.62 41.14
N ILE A 151 -2.77 14.46 39.91
CA ILE A 151 -2.83 15.51 38.89
C ILE A 151 -4.23 15.60 38.31
N VAL A 152 -4.70 16.83 38.03
CA VAL A 152 -5.94 17.06 37.28
C VAL A 152 -5.60 17.64 35.91
N LEU A 153 -6.14 17.06 34.86
CA LEU A 153 -5.84 17.32 33.46
C LEU A 153 -7.13 17.72 32.72
N PRO A 154 -7.26 18.98 32.29
CA PRO A 154 -8.26 19.37 31.32
C PRO A 154 -7.81 18.93 29.92
N ILE A 155 -8.59 18.06 29.29
CA ILE A 155 -8.26 17.45 28.02
C ILE A 155 -9.26 17.91 26.97
N ARG A 156 -8.77 18.46 25.85
CA ARG A 156 -9.59 18.86 24.71
C ARG A 156 -9.32 17.94 23.53
N ASN A 157 -10.39 17.47 22.89
CA ASN A 157 -10.32 16.66 21.69
C ASN A 157 -9.87 17.49 20.48
N SER A 158 -8.92 16.99 19.70
CA SER A 158 -8.64 17.48 18.35
C SER A 158 -9.42 16.67 17.32
N SER A 159 -9.95 17.34 16.29
CA SER A 159 -10.54 16.62 15.17
C SER A 159 -9.45 15.95 14.33
N PRO A 160 -9.66 14.70 13.87
CA PRO A 160 -8.69 14.02 13.05
C PRO A 160 -8.65 14.61 11.64
N THR A 161 -7.62 14.23 10.90
CA THR A 161 -7.47 14.53 9.47
C THR A 161 -7.26 13.25 8.68
N ILE A 162 -7.69 13.28 7.42
CA ILE A 162 -7.54 12.18 6.46
C ILE A 162 -7.18 12.78 5.10
N SER A 163 -6.25 12.13 4.40
CA SER A 163 -5.81 12.54 3.06
C SER A 163 -5.55 11.31 2.20
N PHE A 164 -5.81 11.39 0.91
CA PHE A 164 -5.32 10.35 -0.01
C PHE A 164 -3.80 10.24 0.09
N ARG A 165 -3.30 9.01 0.00
CA ARG A 165 -1.86 8.78 0.07
C ARG A 165 -1.18 9.48 -1.09
N HIS A 166 0.01 10.02 -0.84
CA HIS A 166 0.79 10.72 -1.85
C HIS A 166 0.94 9.88 -3.13
N LEU A 167 0.58 10.47 -4.28
CA LEU A 167 0.60 9.85 -5.62
C LEU A 167 -0.27 8.58 -5.76
N SER A 168 -1.22 8.35 -4.86
CA SER A 168 -2.16 7.22 -5.01
C SER A 168 -3.32 7.51 -5.97
N ASN A 169 -3.59 8.79 -6.25
CA ASN A 169 -4.54 9.20 -7.27
C ASN A 169 -3.81 9.53 -8.58
N PRO A 170 -4.39 9.21 -9.75
CA PRO A 170 -3.78 9.48 -11.05
C PRO A 170 -3.55 10.99 -11.28
N GLN A 171 -2.35 11.34 -11.74
CA GLN A 171 -2.00 12.72 -12.10
C GLN A 171 -2.35 13.00 -13.56
N ILE A 172 -2.77 14.24 -13.85
CA ILE A 172 -3.05 14.70 -15.23
C ILE A 172 -1.83 14.54 -16.13
N ALA A 173 -0.64 14.76 -15.57
CA ALA A 173 0.62 14.65 -16.30
C ALA A 173 0.87 13.23 -16.84
N ASP A 174 0.34 12.21 -16.15
CA ASP A 174 0.66 10.81 -16.43
C ASP A 174 -0.45 10.09 -17.19
N ILE A 175 -1.69 10.63 -17.21
CA ILE A 175 -2.86 10.01 -17.87
C ILE A 175 -3.30 10.73 -19.16
N GLY A 176 -2.49 11.64 -19.69
CA GLY A 176 -2.76 12.32 -20.97
C GLY A 176 -3.99 13.24 -21.00
N GLY A 177 -4.65 13.48 -19.86
CA GLY A 177 -5.90 14.24 -19.78
C GLY A 177 -6.42 14.48 -18.36
N ASP A 178 -7.59 15.09 -18.24
CA ASP A 178 -8.23 15.39 -16.95
C ASP A 178 -9.11 14.24 -16.43
N THR A 179 -9.29 13.18 -17.23
CA THR A 179 -10.24 12.11 -16.95
C THR A 179 -9.51 10.80 -16.69
N SER A 180 -9.68 10.27 -15.48
CA SER A 180 -9.20 8.94 -15.08
C SER A 180 -10.24 7.88 -15.44
N TYR A 181 -9.80 6.84 -16.13
CA TYR A 181 -10.62 5.68 -16.47
C TYR A 181 -10.22 4.46 -15.64
N THR A 182 -11.20 3.72 -15.14
CA THR A 182 -10.98 2.41 -14.51
C THR A 182 -12.00 1.39 -15.03
N PHE A 183 -11.69 0.10 -14.95
CA PHE A 183 -12.71 -0.94 -15.01
C PHE A 183 -13.49 -0.99 -13.67
N PRO A 184 -14.42 -1.96 -13.47
CA PRO A 184 -15.25 -2.04 -12.25
C PRO A 184 -14.52 -2.26 -10.92
N THR A 185 -13.17 -2.19 -10.89
CA THR A 185 -12.36 -2.23 -9.67
C THR A 185 -11.52 -0.96 -9.54
N ARG A 186 -11.45 -0.42 -8.33
CA ARG A 186 -10.50 0.63 -7.96
C ARG A 186 -10.14 0.55 -6.49
N THR A 187 -8.87 0.71 -6.17
CA THR A 187 -8.37 0.82 -4.80
C THR A 187 -8.10 2.27 -4.44
N PHE A 188 -8.56 2.68 -3.26
CA PHE A 188 -8.24 3.97 -2.66
C PHE A 188 -7.33 3.75 -1.46
N ASN A 189 -6.27 4.54 -1.36
CA ASN A 189 -5.31 4.50 -0.25
C ASN A 189 -5.29 5.87 0.44
N TRP A 190 -5.21 5.88 1.76
CA TRP A 190 -5.21 7.11 2.54
C TRP A 190 -4.32 7.00 3.75
N ASP A 191 -3.97 8.15 4.28
CA ASP A 191 -3.25 8.32 5.53
C ASP A 191 -4.12 9.14 6.49
N ILE A 192 -4.04 8.80 7.78
CA ILE A 192 -4.80 9.43 8.86
C ILE A 192 -3.84 10.06 9.87
N TYR A 193 -4.28 11.16 10.46
CA TYR A 193 -3.53 11.83 11.51
C TYR A 193 -4.47 12.45 12.54
N ASP A 194 -4.24 12.16 13.80
CA ASP A 194 -4.84 12.85 14.93
C ASP A 194 -3.76 13.33 15.90
N GLN A 195 -3.86 14.58 16.35
CA GLN A 195 -2.94 15.15 17.35
C GLN A 195 -3.10 14.42 18.70
N ASP A 196 -4.29 13.89 18.95
CA ASP A 196 -4.65 13.06 20.09
C ASP A 196 -4.14 11.60 19.97
N GLY A 197 -3.51 11.26 18.85
CA GLY A 197 -2.96 9.95 18.53
C GLY A 197 -3.86 9.17 17.60
N ASN A 198 -3.30 8.54 16.57
CA ASN A 198 -4.09 7.85 15.55
C ASN A 198 -4.94 6.70 16.09
N GLU A 199 -4.61 6.17 17.27
CA GLU A 199 -5.38 5.14 17.98
C GLU A 199 -6.75 5.64 18.47
N THR A 200 -6.96 6.96 18.55
CA THR A 200 -8.27 7.56 18.88
C THR A 200 -9.22 7.51 17.69
N ILE A 201 -8.72 7.35 16.46
CA ILE A 201 -9.54 7.23 15.26
C ILE A 201 -10.20 5.86 15.27
N THR A 202 -11.50 5.85 15.57
CA THR A 202 -12.26 4.61 15.72
C THR A 202 -12.88 4.16 14.40
N ASP A 203 -13.23 5.12 13.54
CA ASP A 203 -14.06 4.88 12.36
C ASP A 203 -13.57 5.65 11.14
N ILE A 204 -13.66 4.98 9.99
CA ILE A 204 -13.56 5.61 8.67
C ILE A 204 -14.90 5.44 7.98
N PHE A 205 -15.35 6.45 7.26
CA PHE A 205 -16.58 6.43 6.49
C PHE A 205 -16.29 6.74 5.05
N TYR A 206 -16.83 5.93 4.14
CA TYR A 206 -16.80 6.23 2.71
C TYR A 206 -18.20 6.25 2.13
N ALA A 207 -18.36 6.96 1.01
CA ALA A 207 -19.56 6.93 0.20
C ALA A 207 -19.21 7.01 -1.29
N ILE A 208 -20.12 6.55 -2.14
CA ILE A 208 -20.01 6.63 -3.60
C ILE A 208 -21.16 7.48 -4.12
N ASP A 209 -20.82 8.49 -4.92
CA ASP A 209 -21.69 9.41 -5.66
C ASP A 209 -22.58 10.35 -4.81
N ASP A 210 -23.00 9.94 -3.61
CA ASP A 210 -23.88 10.72 -2.74
C ASP A 210 -23.41 10.65 -1.27
N THR A 211 -23.38 11.80 -0.61
CA THR A 211 -23.00 11.97 0.80
C THR A 211 -24.21 12.06 1.74
N CYS A 212 -25.39 11.62 1.28
CA CYS A 212 -26.60 11.53 2.06
C CYS A 212 -26.36 10.82 3.41
N SER A 213 -27.16 11.15 4.44
CA SER A 213 -26.95 10.63 5.80
C SER A 213 -26.97 9.10 5.91
N THR A 214 -27.61 8.40 4.98
CA THR A 214 -27.68 6.93 4.92
C THR A 214 -26.73 6.29 3.90
N CYS A 215 -25.97 7.09 3.15
CA CYS A 215 -25.09 6.63 2.07
C CYS A 215 -23.70 6.20 2.58
N TRP A 216 -23.35 6.58 3.80
CA TRP A 216 -22.04 6.30 4.39
C TRP A 216 -21.91 4.85 4.85
N VAL A 217 -20.86 4.20 4.38
CA VAL A 217 -20.45 2.87 4.82
C VAL A 217 -19.32 3.03 5.83
N ARG A 218 -19.48 2.40 6.99
CA ARG A 218 -18.52 2.42 8.09
C ARG A 218 -17.45 1.35 7.91
N LEU A 219 -16.21 1.75 8.12
CA LEU A 219 -14.98 0.98 8.11
C LEU A 219 -14.28 1.13 9.48
N ASN A 220 -13.38 0.21 9.80
CA ASN A 220 -12.58 0.33 11.03
C ASN A 220 -11.56 1.47 10.88
N GLY A 221 -11.36 2.28 11.92
CA GLY A 221 -10.44 3.41 11.94
C GLY A 221 -8.98 3.06 11.66
N ASN A 222 -8.57 1.79 11.82
CA ASN A 222 -7.22 1.33 11.49
C ASN A 222 -6.99 1.00 10.00
N GLN A 223 -8.03 1.06 9.16
CA GLN A 223 -7.88 0.79 7.73
C GLN A 223 -7.18 1.96 7.03
N SER A 224 -6.31 1.64 6.07
CA SER A 224 -5.56 2.62 5.26
C SER A 224 -5.80 2.46 3.75
N SER A 225 -6.69 1.54 3.39
CA SER A 225 -7.10 1.33 1.99
C SER A 225 -8.44 0.62 1.89
N LEU A 226 -9.09 0.77 0.74
CA LEU A 226 -10.30 0.07 0.35
C LEU A 226 -10.25 -0.24 -1.15
N THR A 227 -10.44 -1.51 -1.50
CA THR A 227 -10.69 -1.93 -2.88
C THR A 227 -12.19 -2.03 -3.11
N LEU A 228 -12.72 -1.19 -3.98
CA LEU A 228 -14.08 -1.29 -4.49
C LEU A 228 -14.10 -2.20 -5.71
N THR A 229 -15.11 -3.07 -5.80
CA THR A 229 -15.30 -4.01 -6.91
C THR A 229 -16.75 -3.95 -7.38
N GLY A 230 -17.01 -4.38 -8.62
CA GLY A 230 -18.37 -4.37 -9.19
C GLY A 230 -18.95 -2.96 -9.34
N LEU A 231 -18.09 -1.95 -9.51
CA LEU A 231 -18.52 -0.57 -9.73
C LEU A 231 -19.34 -0.47 -11.01
N LEU A 232 -20.47 0.22 -10.93
CA LEU A 232 -21.33 0.45 -12.08
C LEU A 232 -20.65 1.41 -13.07
N PRO A 233 -20.75 1.18 -14.39
CA PRO A 233 -20.19 2.09 -15.38
C PRO A 233 -20.75 3.51 -15.28
N GLY A 234 -19.96 4.49 -15.72
CA GLY A 234 -20.30 5.91 -15.71
C GLY A 234 -19.37 6.75 -14.84
N GLN A 235 -19.64 8.05 -14.78
CA GLN A 235 -18.89 8.97 -13.93
C GLN A 235 -19.18 8.69 -12.46
N ARG A 236 -18.14 8.65 -11.63
CA ARG A 236 -18.24 8.35 -10.20
C ARG A 236 -17.51 9.39 -9.36
N THR A 237 -17.90 9.47 -8.09
CA THR A 237 -17.17 10.23 -7.07
C THR A 237 -17.06 9.43 -5.79
N PHE A 238 -15.86 9.32 -5.26
CA PHE A 238 -15.58 8.66 -3.98
C PHE A 238 -15.41 9.72 -2.90
N TYR A 239 -16.09 9.54 -1.77
CA TYR A 239 -16.02 10.43 -0.61
C TYR A 239 -15.45 9.67 0.58
N LEU A 240 -14.66 10.35 1.41
CA LEU A 240 -13.99 9.76 2.56
C LEU A 240 -13.91 10.75 3.73
N MET A 241 -14.14 10.28 4.95
CA MET A 241 -13.88 11.01 6.20
C MET A 241 -13.56 10.03 7.32
N CYS A 242 -12.95 10.50 8.41
CA CYS A 242 -12.75 9.70 9.62
C CYS A 242 -13.39 10.36 10.85
N GLN A 243 -13.58 9.56 11.90
CA GLN A 243 -14.13 10.00 13.17
C GLN A 243 -13.33 9.39 14.33
N ASP A 244 -13.05 10.22 15.33
CA ASP A 244 -12.40 9.78 16.56
C ASP A 244 -13.40 9.18 17.58
N ILE A 245 -12.87 8.77 18.74
CA ILE A 245 -13.61 8.20 19.87
C ILE A 245 -14.55 9.21 20.55
N ALA A 246 -14.24 10.52 20.46
CA ALA A 246 -15.05 11.60 21.00
C ALA A 246 -16.20 11.99 20.04
N GLY A 247 -16.21 11.44 18.83
CA GLY A 247 -17.21 11.69 17.80
C GLY A 247 -16.87 12.87 16.88
N ALA A 248 -15.70 13.50 17.01
CA ALA A 248 -15.32 14.57 16.10
C ALA A 248 -14.89 13.96 14.75
N LYS A 249 -15.26 14.67 13.67
CA LYS A 249 -15.06 14.20 12.30
C LYS A 249 -14.03 15.05 11.58
N SER A 250 -13.26 14.42 10.70
CA SER A 250 -12.44 15.14 9.74
C SER A 250 -13.32 15.86 8.70
N PRO A 251 -12.76 16.85 7.99
CA PRO A 251 -13.34 17.27 6.72
C PRO A 251 -13.51 16.07 5.77
N THR A 252 -14.58 16.09 4.98
CA THR A 252 -14.76 15.12 3.89
C THR A 252 -13.83 15.46 2.75
N ILE A 253 -13.00 14.49 2.35
CA ILE A 253 -12.22 14.54 1.12
C ILE A 253 -12.92 13.73 0.03
N GLN A 254 -12.57 13.96 -1.23
CA GLN A 254 -13.18 13.27 -2.36
C GLN A 254 -12.20 13.01 -3.49
N PHE A 255 -12.47 11.99 -4.29
CA PHE A 255 -11.83 11.78 -5.59
C PHE A 255 -12.90 11.64 -6.67
N PRO A 256 -12.83 12.40 -7.77
CA PRO A 256 -11.89 13.49 -8.05
C PRO A 256 -11.97 14.67 -7.06
N ASP A 257 -10.85 15.33 -6.76
CA ASP A 257 -10.81 16.59 -6.02
C ASP A 257 -10.62 17.78 -6.97
N THR A 258 -11.65 18.61 -7.09
CA THR A 258 -11.64 19.82 -7.93
C THR A 258 -10.62 20.88 -7.50
N LEU A 259 -10.09 20.80 -6.28
CA LEU A 259 -9.05 21.71 -5.79
C LEU A 259 -7.65 21.19 -6.11
N ALA A 260 -7.50 19.89 -6.35
CA ALA A 260 -6.23 19.25 -6.69
C ALA A 260 -5.99 19.34 -8.21
N VAL A 261 -5.58 20.52 -8.68
CA VAL A 261 -5.46 20.84 -10.12
C VAL A 261 -4.44 19.99 -10.91
N SER A 262 -3.57 19.24 -10.23
CA SER A 262 -2.64 18.30 -10.86
C SER A 262 -3.17 16.87 -10.96
N GLU A 263 -4.26 16.55 -10.25
CA GLU A 263 -4.89 15.23 -10.24
C GLU A 263 -6.02 15.14 -11.26
N ALA A 264 -6.43 13.92 -11.62
CA ALA A 264 -7.60 13.71 -12.46
C ALA A 264 -8.84 14.45 -11.89
N GLN A 265 -9.54 15.19 -12.75
CA GLN A 265 -10.72 16.00 -12.43
C GLN A 265 -12.03 15.24 -12.66
N VAL A 266 -11.98 14.18 -13.46
CA VAL A 266 -13.12 13.31 -13.74
C VAL A 266 -12.70 11.85 -13.52
N TRP A 267 -13.59 11.05 -12.93
CA TRP A 267 -13.40 9.61 -12.80
C TRP A 267 -14.54 8.88 -13.50
N VAL A 268 -14.21 8.03 -14.46
CA VAL A 268 -15.17 7.24 -15.23
C VAL A 268 -14.87 5.75 -15.09
N VAL A 269 -15.88 4.99 -14.66
CA VAL A 269 -15.84 3.54 -14.69
C VAL A 269 -16.30 3.06 -16.07
N LYS A 270 -15.42 2.36 -16.78
CA LYS A 270 -15.69 1.76 -18.09
C LYS A 270 -16.42 0.42 -17.91
N PRO A 271 -17.38 0.08 -18.80
CA PRO A 271 -17.92 -1.26 -18.86
C PRO A 271 -16.87 -2.27 -19.31
N VAL A 272 -16.98 -3.51 -18.85
CA VAL A 272 -16.22 -4.65 -19.37
C VAL A 272 -16.98 -5.19 -20.59
N ILE A 273 -16.38 -5.01 -21.76
CA ILE A 273 -16.95 -5.43 -23.04
C ILE A 273 -16.10 -6.55 -23.62
N GLY A 274 -16.74 -7.67 -23.94
CA GLY A 274 -16.10 -8.84 -24.56
C GLY A 274 -15.12 -9.57 -23.64
N ASP A 275 -14.46 -10.57 -24.23
CA ASP A 275 -13.44 -11.40 -23.56
C ASP A 275 -12.00 -10.93 -23.86
N VAL A 276 -11.84 -9.89 -24.69
CA VAL A 276 -10.54 -9.36 -25.16
C VAL A 276 -10.29 -7.97 -24.60
N LEU A 277 -9.10 -7.78 -24.02
CA LEU A 277 -8.57 -6.48 -23.63
C LEU A 277 -7.41 -6.08 -24.55
N ILE A 278 -7.53 -4.92 -25.18
CA ILE A 278 -6.38 -4.25 -25.79
C ILE A 278 -5.77 -3.34 -24.72
N VAL A 279 -4.49 -3.56 -24.42
CA VAL A 279 -3.72 -2.68 -23.54
C VAL A 279 -2.80 -1.84 -24.41
N ASP A 280 -3.01 -0.53 -24.35
CA ASP A 280 -2.16 0.48 -24.96
C ASP A 280 -1.15 0.96 -23.92
N ASP A 281 0.07 0.43 -24.05
CA ASP A 281 1.25 0.79 -23.27
C ASP A 281 2.22 1.58 -24.16
N TYR A 282 1.68 2.44 -25.05
CA TYR A 282 2.45 3.36 -25.87
C TYR A 282 2.10 4.83 -25.54
N PRO A 283 2.64 5.40 -24.45
CA PRO A 283 2.32 6.76 -24.00
C PRO A 283 2.50 7.88 -25.03
N LEU A 284 3.36 7.68 -26.04
CA LEU A 284 3.62 8.69 -27.07
C LEU A 284 2.72 8.55 -28.31
N ASP A 285 1.75 7.63 -28.34
CA ASP A 285 0.77 7.48 -29.42
C ASP A 285 -0.33 8.57 -29.38
N ASN A 286 0.05 9.84 -29.34
CA ASN A 286 -0.88 10.99 -29.21
C ASN A 286 -2.04 11.05 -30.23
N GLN A 287 -1.95 10.31 -31.34
CA GLN A 287 -2.99 10.24 -32.38
C GLN A 287 -3.79 8.93 -32.33
N ASN A 288 -3.49 8.04 -31.37
CA ASN A 288 -4.01 6.69 -31.23
C ASN A 288 -3.97 5.92 -32.57
N ASN A 289 -2.90 6.13 -33.35
CA ASN A 289 -2.76 5.48 -34.66
C ASN A 289 -2.48 3.98 -34.49
N THR A 290 -1.65 3.62 -33.51
CA THR A 290 -1.34 2.24 -33.17
C THR A 290 -2.54 1.58 -32.53
N LEU A 291 -3.15 2.22 -31.53
CA LEU A 291 -4.38 1.73 -30.91
C LEU A 291 -5.48 1.51 -31.95
N GLY A 292 -5.73 2.48 -32.83
CA GLY A 292 -6.71 2.38 -33.89
C GLY A 292 -6.43 1.23 -34.86
N TRP A 293 -5.15 0.93 -35.12
CA TRP A 293 -4.76 -0.24 -35.92
C TRP A 293 -5.09 -1.55 -35.19
N TYR A 294 -4.70 -1.73 -33.93
CA TYR A 294 -5.04 -2.92 -33.14
C TYR A 294 -6.56 -3.10 -32.98
N ALA A 295 -7.29 -2.01 -32.71
CA ALA A 295 -8.75 -1.98 -32.65
C ALA A 295 -9.37 -2.48 -33.97
N SER A 296 -8.85 -2.06 -35.13
CA SER A 296 -9.34 -2.53 -36.43
C SER A 296 -9.14 -4.02 -36.67
N LEU A 297 -8.08 -4.61 -36.10
CA LEU A 297 -7.87 -6.06 -36.12
C LEU A 297 -8.92 -6.77 -35.26
N MET A 298 -9.17 -6.25 -34.05
CA MET A 298 -10.14 -6.84 -33.13
C MET A 298 -11.59 -6.67 -33.60
N ASP A 299 -11.92 -5.60 -34.31
CA ASP A 299 -13.21 -5.44 -34.99
C ASP A 299 -13.47 -6.58 -35.98
N THR A 300 -12.41 -7.08 -36.64
CA THR A 300 -12.50 -8.20 -37.59
C THR A 300 -12.60 -9.56 -36.89
N ILE A 301 -11.92 -9.74 -35.75
CA ILE A 301 -11.83 -11.02 -35.02
C ILE A 301 -13.03 -11.23 -34.10
N THR A 302 -13.36 -10.22 -33.30
CA THR A 302 -14.38 -10.29 -32.25
C THR A 302 -15.70 -9.62 -32.66
N GLY A 303 -15.67 -8.81 -33.72
CA GLY A 303 -16.77 -7.94 -34.13
C GLY A 303 -16.63 -6.52 -33.56
N VAL A 304 -17.31 -5.57 -34.18
CA VAL A 304 -17.34 -4.17 -33.73
C VAL A 304 -17.93 -4.11 -32.32
N ASN A 305 -17.23 -3.44 -31.40
CA ASN A 305 -17.55 -3.40 -29.96
C ASN A 305 -17.47 -4.77 -29.27
N GLY A 306 -16.62 -5.67 -29.74
CA GLY A 306 -16.40 -7.00 -29.15
C GLY A 306 -15.27 -7.08 -28.12
N TYR A 307 -14.67 -5.96 -27.75
CA TYR A 307 -13.48 -5.88 -26.89
C TYR A 307 -13.47 -4.60 -26.04
N SER A 308 -12.58 -4.57 -25.05
CA SER A 308 -12.30 -3.39 -24.23
C SER A 308 -10.89 -2.85 -24.51
N ILE A 309 -10.71 -1.57 -24.20
CA ILE A 309 -9.42 -0.89 -24.31
C ILE A 309 -9.01 -0.38 -22.93
N TRP A 310 -7.73 -0.54 -22.59
CA TRP A 310 -7.09 0.12 -21.46
C TRP A 310 -5.86 0.88 -21.95
N GLU A 311 -5.98 2.20 -21.96
CA GLU A 311 -4.87 3.13 -22.19
C GLU A 311 -4.18 3.35 -20.84
N ILE A 312 -2.92 2.91 -20.74
CA ILE A 312 -2.09 3.07 -19.53
C ILE A 312 -1.48 4.46 -19.47
N GLU A 313 -1.15 5.02 -20.63
CA GLU A 313 -0.38 6.26 -20.75
C GLU A 313 1.00 6.07 -20.08
N ASP A 314 1.40 6.94 -19.16
CA ASP A 314 2.73 6.91 -18.52
C ASP A 314 2.73 6.24 -17.13
N GLU A 315 1.58 5.87 -16.56
CA GLU A 315 1.52 5.30 -15.21
C GLU A 315 0.43 4.23 -15.01
N LEU A 316 0.83 3.09 -14.42
CA LEU A 316 -0.09 2.05 -13.96
C LEU A 316 -0.84 2.48 -12.69
N PRO A 317 -2.02 1.91 -12.41
CA PRO A 317 -2.70 2.07 -11.13
C PRO A 317 -1.76 1.81 -9.94
N TYR A 318 -1.79 2.72 -8.97
CA TYR A 318 -0.97 2.67 -7.75
C TYR A 318 -1.04 1.30 -7.03
N SER A 319 -2.23 0.70 -7.00
CA SER A 319 -2.45 -0.61 -6.39
C SER A 319 -2.29 -1.73 -7.41
N SER A 320 -1.38 -2.68 -7.14
CA SER A 320 -1.26 -3.91 -7.94
C SER A 320 -2.54 -4.76 -7.95
N VAL A 321 -3.45 -4.57 -6.99
CA VAL A 321 -4.78 -5.22 -6.98
C VAL A 321 -5.61 -4.75 -8.16
N ASP A 322 -5.51 -3.47 -8.53
CA ASP A 322 -6.28 -2.88 -9.63
C ASP A 322 -5.75 -3.39 -10.97
N ILE A 323 -4.42 -3.46 -11.13
CA ILE A 323 -3.77 -4.03 -12.33
C ILE A 323 -4.24 -5.48 -12.54
N LYS A 324 -4.18 -6.30 -11.48
CA LYS A 324 -4.63 -7.71 -11.55
C LYS A 324 -6.11 -7.82 -11.88
N ALA A 325 -6.95 -6.98 -11.26
CA ALA A 325 -8.38 -6.98 -11.55
C ALA A 325 -8.67 -6.59 -13.00
N ASN A 326 -8.02 -5.54 -13.51
CA ASN A 326 -8.15 -5.08 -14.89
C ASN A 326 -7.85 -6.20 -15.89
N LEU A 327 -6.76 -6.96 -15.68
CA LEU A 327 -6.41 -8.10 -16.53
C LEU A 327 -7.42 -9.25 -16.40
N ASN A 328 -7.79 -9.61 -15.16
CA ASN A 328 -8.64 -10.76 -14.86
C ASN A 328 -10.12 -10.58 -15.26
N TYR A 329 -10.53 -9.39 -15.70
CA TYR A 329 -11.84 -9.19 -16.31
C TYR A 329 -11.97 -9.82 -17.70
N PHE A 330 -10.85 -10.21 -18.31
CA PHE A 330 -10.78 -10.68 -19.68
C PHE A 330 -10.11 -12.06 -19.75
N LYS A 331 -10.35 -12.79 -20.85
CA LYS A 331 -9.67 -14.06 -21.12
C LYS A 331 -8.41 -13.88 -21.94
N HIS A 332 -8.39 -12.85 -22.78
CA HIS A 332 -7.29 -12.57 -23.70
C HIS A 332 -6.85 -11.13 -23.54
N VAL A 333 -5.55 -10.92 -23.37
CA VAL A 333 -4.92 -9.60 -23.28
C VAL A 333 -3.97 -9.44 -24.46
N VAL A 334 -4.16 -8.36 -25.22
CA VAL A 334 -3.28 -7.94 -26.32
C VAL A 334 -2.58 -6.67 -25.86
N TRP A 335 -1.34 -6.80 -25.42
CA TRP A 335 -0.53 -5.72 -24.87
C TRP A 335 0.50 -5.26 -25.89
N PHE A 336 0.38 -4.03 -26.38
CA PHE A 336 1.39 -3.46 -27.28
C PHE A 336 2.14 -2.33 -26.60
N ALA A 337 3.45 -2.31 -26.81
CA ALA A 337 4.38 -1.37 -26.21
C ALA A 337 4.80 -0.29 -27.22
N ALA A 338 5.47 0.75 -26.73
CA ALA A 338 6.02 1.79 -27.55
C ALA A 338 7.01 1.26 -28.58
N TYR A 339 6.98 1.89 -29.77
CA TYR A 339 7.97 1.62 -30.80
C TYR A 339 9.38 2.05 -30.37
N ASN A 340 9.47 3.11 -29.56
CA ASN A 340 10.69 3.60 -28.97
C ASN A 340 10.37 4.27 -27.63
N ASN A 341 11.09 3.85 -26.59
CA ASN A 341 11.01 4.44 -25.28
C ASN A 341 11.85 5.73 -25.21
N THR A 342 11.49 6.63 -24.28
CA THR A 342 12.22 7.88 -24.04
C THR A 342 12.46 8.06 -22.55
N ALA A 343 13.42 8.91 -22.17
CA ALA A 343 13.68 9.17 -20.74
C ALA A 343 12.47 9.72 -19.97
N THR A 344 11.43 10.21 -20.67
CA THR A 344 10.23 10.83 -20.11
C THR A 344 8.96 10.01 -20.29
N ALA A 345 9.00 8.92 -21.07
CA ALA A 345 7.83 8.09 -21.37
C ALA A 345 8.34 6.69 -21.73
N ASN A 346 7.97 5.70 -20.91
CA ASN A 346 8.45 4.34 -21.00
C ASN A 346 7.30 3.36 -20.82
N ASP A 347 7.38 2.24 -21.53
CA ASP A 347 6.47 1.11 -21.34
C ASP A 347 6.45 0.64 -19.87
N THR A 348 5.29 0.19 -19.43
CA THR A 348 5.02 -0.16 -18.04
C THR A 348 4.95 -1.67 -17.79
N TYR A 349 5.05 -2.51 -18.83
CA TYR A 349 4.94 -3.97 -18.70
C TYR A 349 5.93 -4.58 -17.68
N ASN A 350 7.12 -3.98 -17.49
CA ASN A 350 8.07 -4.43 -16.45
C ASN A 350 7.52 -4.18 -15.04
N ALA A 351 6.85 -3.06 -14.80
CA ALA A 351 6.17 -2.78 -13.54
C ALA A 351 4.93 -3.66 -13.34
N ALA A 352 4.28 -4.09 -14.43
CA ALA A 352 3.15 -5.02 -14.42
C ALA A 352 3.56 -6.51 -14.35
N GLU A 353 4.86 -6.84 -14.34
CA GLU A 353 5.38 -8.19 -14.55
C GLU A 353 4.72 -9.26 -13.67
N ALA A 354 4.65 -9.01 -12.36
CA ALA A 354 4.03 -9.95 -11.43
C ALA A 354 2.52 -10.10 -11.69
N SER A 355 1.84 -9.06 -12.15
CA SER A 355 0.42 -9.10 -12.49
C SER A 355 0.18 -9.87 -13.80
N LEU A 356 1.03 -9.67 -14.80
CA LEU A 356 1.00 -10.42 -16.07
C LEU A 356 1.23 -11.91 -15.85
N LEU A 357 2.25 -12.28 -15.07
CA LEU A 357 2.51 -13.68 -14.74
C LEU A 357 1.32 -14.30 -13.99
N ASN A 358 0.77 -13.60 -12.99
CA ASN A 358 -0.41 -14.09 -12.26
C ASN A 358 -1.63 -14.28 -13.18
N PHE A 359 -1.85 -13.38 -14.14
CA PHE A 359 -2.92 -13.50 -15.12
C PHE A 359 -2.75 -14.76 -15.98
N VAL A 360 -1.54 -14.99 -16.53
CA VAL A 360 -1.25 -16.18 -17.33
C VAL A 360 -1.39 -17.46 -16.50
N MET A 361 -0.80 -17.49 -15.31
CA MET A 361 -0.91 -18.62 -14.38
C MET A 361 -2.35 -18.89 -13.94
N GLY A 362 -3.22 -17.88 -13.95
CA GLY A 362 -4.65 -17.98 -13.68
C GLY A 362 -5.49 -18.50 -14.86
N GLY A 363 -4.87 -18.83 -16.00
CA GLY A 363 -5.56 -19.32 -17.19
C GLY A 363 -5.79 -18.27 -18.29
N GLY A 364 -5.33 -17.04 -18.08
CA GLY A 364 -5.44 -15.95 -19.05
C GLY A 364 -4.44 -16.09 -20.21
N ASN A 365 -4.85 -15.70 -21.42
CA ASN A 365 -3.98 -15.69 -22.59
C ASN A 365 -3.41 -14.29 -22.83
N LEU A 366 -2.09 -14.20 -23.00
CA LEU A 366 -1.37 -12.94 -23.19
C LEU A 366 -0.68 -12.95 -24.54
N PHE A 367 -0.95 -11.96 -25.38
CA PHE A 367 -0.07 -11.54 -26.46
C PHE A 367 0.62 -10.24 -26.04
N ILE A 368 1.94 -10.18 -26.14
CA ILE A 368 2.71 -8.98 -25.84
C ILE A 368 3.75 -8.67 -26.93
N ASN A 369 3.86 -7.40 -27.32
CA ASN A 369 4.79 -6.93 -28.35
C ASN A 369 5.82 -5.94 -27.77
N PRO A 370 6.79 -6.40 -26.95
CA PRO A 370 7.84 -5.54 -26.40
C PRO A 370 8.91 -5.27 -27.47
N ILE A 371 9.18 -3.99 -27.74
CA ILE A 371 10.07 -3.60 -28.86
C ILE A 371 11.45 -3.24 -28.36
N ASP A 372 11.53 -2.40 -27.32
CA ASP A 372 12.77 -1.85 -26.80
C ASP A 372 13.03 -2.38 -25.40
N PHE A 373 13.82 -3.46 -25.31
CA PHE A 373 14.21 -4.09 -24.06
C PHE A 373 15.67 -4.57 -24.08
N GLU A 374 16.30 -4.55 -22.90
CA GLU A 374 17.75 -4.71 -22.77
C GLU A 374 18.20 -6.08 -22.25
N ASP A 375 17.35 -6.82 -21.54
CA ASP A 375 17.72 -8.06 -20.84
C ASP A 375 16.70 -9.20 -20.98
N THR A 376 17.00 -10.33 -20.34
CA THR A 376 16.23 -11.59 -20.38
C THR A 376 15.32 -11.77 -19.15
N THR A 377 15.11 -10.73 -18.34
CA THR A 377 14.59 -10.89 -16.97
C THR A 377 13.08 -11.06 -16.87
N PHE A 378 12.36 -11.13 -17.99
CA PHE A 378 10.91 -11.28 -18.01
C PHE A 378 10.42 -12.51 -17.23
N ALA A 379 9.73 -12.31 -16.12
CA ALA A 379 9.12 -13.37 -15.34
C ALA A 379 7.92 -14.00 -16.05
N TRP A 380 7.21 -13.22 -16.88
CA TRP A 380 6.06 -13.70 -17.68
C TRP A 380 6.47 -14.38 -18.99
N PHE A 381 7.75 -14.32 -19.38
CA PHE A 381 8.31 -15.10 -20.49
C PHE A 381 9.83 -15.26 -20.34
N PRO A 382 10.32 -16.23 -19.55
CA PRO A 382 11.75 -16.44 -19.32
C PRO A 382 12.54 -16.69 -20.61
N LEU A 383 13.66 -15.99 -20.76
CA LEU A 383 14.55 -16.08 -21.91
C LEU A 383 15.93 -16.59 -21.50
N ASP A 384 16.50 -17.53 -22.26
CA ASP A 384 17.87 -18.02 -22.07
C ASP A 384 18.89 -17.04 -22.69
N SER A 385 18.62 -16.56 -23.92
CA SER A 385 19.55 -15.67 -24.61
C SER A 385 18.88 -14.71 -25.59
N LEU A 386 19.61 -13.63 -25.93
CA LEU A 386 19.20 -12.58 -26.86
C LEU A 386 20.26 -12.34 -27.92
N ILE A 387 19.80 -11.98 -29.12
CA ILE A 387 20.65 -11.47 -30.20
C ILE A 387 20.03 -10.20 -30.78
N THR A 388 20.87 -9.21 -31.11
CA THR A 388 20.39 -8.02 -31.85
C THR A 388 20.38 -8.34 -33.33
N VAL A 389 19.19 -8.39 -33.95
CA VAL A 389 19.01 -8.77 -35.37
C VAL A 389 19.61 -7.73 -36.31
N ASN A 390 19.50 -6.45 -35.92
CA ASN A 390 19.95 -5.30 -36.71
C ASN A 390 20.84 -4.35 -35.88
N PRO A 391 22.14 -4.67 -35.64
CA PRO A 391 23.04 -3.87 -34.81
C PRO A 391 23.13 -2.38 -35.20
N ASN A 392 22.96 -2.09 -36.50
CA ASN A 392 22.93 -0.73 -37.07
C ASN A 392 21.62 0.04 -36.79
N GLY A 393 20.66 -0.56 -36.09
CA GLY A 393 19.34 0.01 -35.78
C GLY A 393 18.42 0.12 -37.00
N ARG A 394 18.71 -0.60 -38.09
CA ARG A 394 17.96 -0.56 -39.35
C ARG A 394 17.71 -1.96 -39.87
N LEU A 395 16.44 -2.34 -39.97
CA LEU A 395 16.00 -3.58 -40.60
C LEU A 395 15.13 -3.22 -41.83
N LEU A 396 15.65 -3.56 -43.01
CA LEU A 396 15.11 -3.10 -44.29
C LEU A 396 13.78 -3.79 -44.64
N PRO A 397 12.91 -3.15 -45.45
CA PRO A 397 11.73 -3.80 -46.01
C PRO A 397 12.06 -5.03 -46.86
N GLY A 398 11.09 -5.93 -47.00
CA GLY A 398 11.17 -7.13 -47.83
C GLY A 398 11.84 -8.33 -47.16
N LYS A 399 12.20 -8.23 -45.88
CA LYS A 399 12.66 -9.38 -45.10
C LYS A 399 11.47 -10.12 -44.52
N ASP A 400 11.52 -11.44 -44.60
CA ASP A 400 10.42 -12.30 -44.20
C ASP A 400 10.66 -12.90 -42.80
N LEU A 401 9.55 -13.10 -42.09
CA LEU A 401 9.45 -13.88 -40.87
C LEU A 401 8.73 -15.16 -41.25
N ILE A 402 9.40 -16.29 -41.05
CA ILE A 402 8.97 -17.60 -41.52
C ILE A 402 8.24 -18.33 -40.40
N CYS A 403 7.06 -18.85 -40.72
CA CYS A 403 6.32 -19.80 -39.90
C CYS A 403 6.40 -21.18 -40.56
N ASP A 404 7.14 -22.11 -39.92
CA ASP A 404 7.43 -23.42 -40.52
C ASP A 404 6.20 -24.32 -40.63
N PHE A 405 5.26 -24.21 -39.70
CA PHE A 405 4.08 -25.08 -39.69
C PHE A 405 2.94 -24.56 -40.58
N ASP A 406 2.91 -23.26 -40.90
CA ASP A 406 1.95 -22.68 -41.83
C ASP A 406 2.51 -21.46 -42.57
N THR A 407 3.00 -21.70 -43.78
CA THR A 407 3.54 -20.65 -44.65
C THR A 407 2.53 -19.55 -45.02
N THR A 408 1.22 -19.78 -44.84
CA THR A 408 0.20 -18.74 -45.08
C THR A 408 0.19 -17.66 -44.01
N LEU A 409 0.81 -17.93 -42.86
CA LEU A 409 1.03 -17.02 -41.74
C LEU A 409 2.33 -16.21 -41.84
N ASN A 410 3.20 -16.47 -42.82
CA ASN A 410 4.46 -15.74 -42.98
C ASN A 410 4.23 -14.23 -42.98
N LEU A 411 5.03 -13.51 -42.19
CA LEU A 411 5.02 -12.05 -42.15
C LEU A 411 6.16 -11.51 -43.00
N SER A 412 6.00 -10.28 -43.47
CA SER A 412 7.06 -9.59 -44.19
C SER A 412 7.14 -8.13 -43.75
N ILE A 413 8.37 -7.63 -43.65
CA ILE A 413 8.65 -6.25 -43.25
C ILE A 413 8.22 -5.34 -44.40
N SER A 414 7.09 -4.67 -44.23
CA SER A 414 6.51 -3.75 -45.22
C SER A 414 7.24 -2.39 -45.27
N HIS A 415 7.81 -1.95 -44.15
CA HIS A 415 8.43 -0.65 -44.00
C HIS A 415 9.67 -0.73 -43.10
N LEU A 416 10.62 0.18 -43.30
CA LEU A 416 11.86 0.25 -42.52
C LEU A 416 11.54 0.26 -41.02
N ILE A 417 12.16 -0.67 -40.29
CA ILE A 417 12.23 -0.64 -38.84
C ILE A 417 13.55 0.04 -38.48
N ALA A 418 13.45 1.17 -37.79
CA ALA A 418 14.52 2.10 -37.46
C ALA A 418 14.87 2.09 -35.96
N VAL A 419 14.61 0.96 -35.30
CA VAL A 419 14.99 0.67 -33.92
C VAL A 419 15.73 -0.65 -33.87
N ARG A 420 16.55 -0.87 -32.84
CA ARG A 420 17.23 -2.16 -32.65
C ARG A 420 16.21 -3.17 -32.14
N VAL A 421 15.98 -4.22 -32.91
CA VAL A 421 15.09 -5.32 -32.53
C VAL A 421 15.90 -6.54 -32.14
N LYS A 422 15.28 -7.38 -31.32
CA LYS A 422 15.89 -8.57 -30.76
C LYS A 422 15.31 -9.83 -31.38
N GLY A 423 16.17 -10.81 -31.58
CA GLY A 423 15.78 -12.20 -31.61
C GLY A 423 16.15 -12.82 -30.27
N PHE A 424 15.55 -13.95 -29.93
CA PHE A 424 15.69 -14.56 -28.61
C PHE A 424 15.66 -16.08 -28.70
N TRP A 425 16.02 -16.73 -27.60
CA TRP A 425 15.75 -18.13 -27.36
C TRP A 425 15.10 -18.27 -25.98
N PRO A 426 13.88 -18.85 -25.89
CA PRO A 426 13.22 -19.08 -24.61
C PRO A 426 14.04 -20.00 -23.70
N ASP A 427 13.93 -19.82 -22.38
CA ASP A 427 14.37 -20.85 -21.43
C ASP A 427 13.34 -21.98 -21.42
N GLU A 428 13.57 -23.00 -22.25
CA GLU A 428 12.64 -24.14 -22.40
C GLU A 428 12.37 -24.88 -21.08
N SER A 429 13.26 -24.77 -20.09
CA SER A 429 13.11 -25.48 -18.81
C SER A 429 12.01 -24.91 -17.92
N GLU A 430 11.63 -23.65 -18.15
CA GLU A 430 10.59 -22.95 -17.40
C GLU A 430 9.17 -23.22 -17.94
N PHE A 431 9.05 -23.73 -19.17
CA PHE A 431 7.77 -23.98 -19.83
C PHE A 431 7.39 -25.47 -19.80
N ALA A 432 6.08 -25.74 -19.71
CA ALA A 432 5.55 -27.07 -19.97
C ALA A 432 5.53 -27.38 -21.46
N GLU A 433 5.14 -26.37 -22.24
CA GLU A 433 5.12 -26.38 -23.70
C GLU A 433 5.63 -25.04 -24.19
N ILE A 434 6.54 -25.06 -25.15
CA ILE A 434 7.10 -23.87 -25.80
C ILE A 434 7.24 -24.17 -27.28
N ARG A 435 6.80 -23.26 -28.13
CA ARG A 435 6.86 -23.42 -29.58
C ARG A 435 7.18 -22.09 -30.25
N GLU A 436 8.12 -22.11 -31.17
CA GLU A 436 8.40 -21.01 -32.07
C GLU A 436 7.22 -20.84 -33.06
N ILE A 437 6.77 -19.59 -33.22
CA ILE A 437 5.82 -19.21 -34.28
C ILE A 437 6.57 -18.60 -35.47
N TYR A 438 7.54 -17.71 -35.21
CA TYR A 438 8.31 -17.05 -36.25
C TYR A 438 9.80 -16.97 -35.93
N HIS A 439 10.62 -17.22 -36.95
CA HIS A 439 12.02 -16.85 -37.00
C HIS A 439 12.33 -15.96 -38.21
N MET A 440 13.47 -15.26 -38.17
CA MET A 440 13.96 -14.51 -39.32
C MET A 440 14.35 -15.45 -40.47
N ALA A 441 13.95 -15.13 -41.70
CA ALA A 441 14.39 -15.85 -42.90
C ALA A 441 15.92 -15.89 -43.04
N ASP A 442 16.40 -16.75 -43.94
CA ASP A 442 17.83 -16.87 -44.23
C ASP A 442 18.46 -15.50 -44.54
N PRO A 443 19.58 -15.13 -43.90
CA PRO A 443 20.19 -13.83 -44.09
C PRO A 443 20.71 -13.70 -45.53
N GLU A 444 20.33 -12.60 -46.18
CA GLU A 444 20.83 -12.24 -47.50
C GLU A 444 22.10 -11.37 -47.41
N SER A 445 22.71 -11.08 -48.56
CA SER A 445 23.85 -10.16 -48.61
C SER A 445 23.47 -8.77 -48.08
N GLY A 446 24.11 -8.36 -46.97
CA GLY A 446 23.85 -7.08 -46.31
C GLY A 446 23.02 -7.17 -45.03
N ASP A 447 22.48 -8.36 -44.72
CA ASP A 447 21.85 -8.63 -43.44
C ASP A 447 22.89 -8.87 -42.34
N ASN A 448 22.51 -8.53 -41.10
CA ASN A 448 23.45 -8.51 -39.97
C ASN A 448 23.19 -9.63 -38.94
N TRP A 449 22.09 -10.37 -39.06
CA TRP A 449 21.82 -11.52 -38.21
C TRP A 449 22.50 -12.80 -38.75
N GLN A 450 22.71 -13.77 -37.87
CA GLN A 450 23.28 -15.07 -38.20
C GLN A 450 22.25 -16.16 -37.90
N GLY A 451 22.17 -17.17 -38.77
CA GLY A 451 21.15 -18.22 -38.68
C GLY A 451 19.73 -17.65 -38.85
N ASN A 452 18.77 -18.24 -38.14
CA ASN A 452 17.36 -17.85 -38.17
C ASN A 452 16.90 -17.59 -36.73
N PRO A 453 17.26 -16.43 -36.13
CA PRO A 453 16.88 -16.15 -34.76
C PRO A 453 15.36 -16.10 -34.61
N THR A 454 14.85 -16.70 -33.53
CA THR A 454 13.44 -16.65 -33.16
C THR A 454 13.04 -15.22 -32.82
N VAL A 455 11.88 -14.80 -33.32
CA VAL A 455 11.32 -13.47 -33.06
C VAL A 455 9.89 -13.52 -32.55
N CYS A 456 9.27 -14.71 -32.57
CA CYS A 456 7.97 -14.94 -31.96
C CYS A 456 7.85 -16.37 -31.45
N SER A 457 7.39 -16.52 -30.21
CA SER A 457 7.16 -17.83 -29.58
C SER A 457 5.92 -17.79 -28.70
N ILE A 458 5.30 -18.95 -28.55
CA ILE A 458 4.18 -19.21 -27.65
C ILE A 458 4.60 -20.21 -26.58
N GLY A 459 4.41 -19.83 -25.32
CA GLY A 459 4.73 -20.63 -24.15
C GLY A 459 3.50 -20.91 -23.29
N GLN A 460 3.53 -22.03 -22.58
CA GLN A 460 2.52 -22.42 -21.59
C GLN A 460 3.21 -23.06 -20.38
N TYR A 461 2.83 -22.64 -19.18
CA TYR A 461 3.42 -23.09 -17.92
C TYR A 461 2.68 -24.28 -17.32
N ARG A 462 3.36 -25.03 -16.46
CA ARG A 462 2.74 -26.05 -15.62
C ARG A 462 2.36 -25.44 -14.29
N VAL A 463 1.06 -25.33 -14.01
CA VAL A 463 0.55 -24.83 -12.71
C VAL A 463 0.51 -25.97 -11.69
N SER A 464 0.11 -27.16 -12.13
CA SER A 464 0.10 -28.37 -11.30
C SER A 464 0.40 -29.60 -12.17
N PRO A 465 0.59 -30.80 -11.58
CA PRO A 465 0.82 -32.01 -12.37
C PRO A 465 -0.25 -32.30 -13.45
N THR A 466 -1.46 -31.78 -13.27
CA THR A 466 -2.62 -32.00 -14.16
C THR A 466 -3.15 -30.74 -14.83
N GLU A 467 -2.57 -29.57 -14.56
CA GLU A 467 -3.10 -28.28 -15.00
C GLU A 467 -2.01 -27.42 -15.63
N LEU A 468 -2.31 -26.90 -16.81
CA LEU A 468 -1.49 -25.94 -17.53
C LEU A 468 -2.07 -24.54 -17.35
N SER A 469 -1.22 -23.52 -17.43
CA SER A 469 -1.61 -22.12 -17.40
C SER A 469 -2.35 -21.72 -18.69
N GLY A 470 -2.76 -20.45 -18.80
CA GLY A 470 -3.04 -19.86 -20.10
C GLY A 470 -1.76 -19.74 -20.94
N LYS A 471 -1.89 -19.29 -22.20
CA LYS A 471 -0.75 -19.18 -23.12
C LYS A 471 -0.21 -17.76 -23.16
N VAL A 472 1.11 -17.63 -23.24
CA VAL A 472 1.80 -16.35 -23.43
C VAL A 472 2.52 -16.35 -24.78
N VAL A 473 2.32 -15.29 -25.55
CA VAL A 473 2.94 -15.07 -26.86
C VAL A 473 3.75 -13.78 -26.78
N ILE A 474 5.04 -13.87 -27.10
CA ILE A 474 5.92 -12.71 -27.26
C ILE A 474 6.28 -12.57 -28.73
N LEU A 475 6.15 -11.35 -29.27
CA LEU A 475 6.68 -10.97 -30.60
C LEU A 475 7.61 -9.77 -30.41
N THR A 476 8.87 -9.87 -30.83
CA THR A 476 9.89 -8.83 -30.53
C THR A 476 10.13 -7.84 -31.67
N LEU A 477 9.50 -8.06 -32.83
CA LEU A 477 9.50 -7.09 -33.92
C LEU A 477 8.24 -6.22 -33.83
N PRO A 478 8.35 -4.91 -34.09
CA PRO A 478 7.21 -4.01 -34.01
C PRO A 478 6.17 -4.36 -35.06
N LEU A 479 4.92 -4.47 -34.63
CA LEU A 479 3.79 -4.58 -35.56
C LEU A 479 3.42 -3.20 -36.14
N HIS A 480 3.63 -2.13 -35.39
CA HIS A 480 3.32 -0.74 -35.74
C HIS A 480 4.39 0.23 -35.17
N ASP A 481 4.53 1.44 -35.72
CA ASP A 481 5.52 2.45 -35.26
C ASP A 481 4.93 3.79 -34.83
N GLY A 482 3.64 3.84 -34.50
CA GLY A 482 2.90 5.10 -34.27
C GLY A 482 2.48 5.84 -35.55
N TYR A 483 3.01 5.46 -36.72
CA TYR A 483 2.65 6.09 -38.00
C TYR A 483 2.03 5.09 -38.98
N ARG A 484 2.53 3.85 -39.01
CA ARG A 484 2.09 2.81 -39.95
C ARG A 484 2.48 1.40 -39.51
N PRO A 485 1.76 0.38 -40.01
CA PRO A 485 2.12 -1.02 -39.79
C PRO A 485 3.50 -1.37 -40.37
N LYS A 486 4.24 -2.23 -39.67
CA LYS A 486 5.57 -2.70 -40.04
C LYS A 486 5.58 -4.12 -40.58
N LEU A 487 4.84 -5.05 -39.99
CA LEU A 487 4.80 -6.45 -40.39
C LEU A 487 3.53 -6.80 -41.17
N ASN A 488 3.18 -6.00 -42.16
CA ASN A 488 1.96 -6.19 -42.97
C ASN A 488 2.26 -6.50 -44.45
N GLY A 489 3.50 -6.85 -44.79
CA GLY A 489 3.81 -7.35 -46.13
C GLY A 489 3.05 -8.65 -46.38
N ASN A 490 2.43 -8.79 -47.57
CA ASN A 490 1.51 -9.89 -47.92
C ASN A 490 0.18 -9.93 -47.13
N GLY A 491 -0.16 -8.89 -46.36
CA GLY A 491 -1.46 -8.75 -45.68
C GLY A 491 -1.66 -9.71 -44.49
N SER A 492 -0.59 -10.09 -43.80
CA SER A 492 -0.57 -11.26 -42.92
C SER A 492 -0.66 -10.98 -41.41
N SER A 493 -0.49 -9.74 -40.93
CA SER A 493 -0.54 -9.47 -39.48
C SER A 493 -1.89 -9.86 -38.86
N ILE A 494 -3.00 -9.62 -39.57
CA ILE A 494 -4.33 -10.06 -39.12
C ILE A 494 -4.45 -11.58 -39.04
N LYS A 495 -3.76 -12.32 -39.92
CA LYS A 495 -3.80 -13.79 -39.94
C LYS A 495 -3.12 -14.38 -38.71
N LEU A 496 -2.05 -13.74 -38.22
CA LEU A 496 -1.44 -14.10 -36.94
C LEU A 496 -2.48 -14.02 -35.82
N PHE A 497 -3.15 -12.88 -35.68
CA PHE A 497 -4.16 -12.73 -34.61
C PHE A 497 -5.33 -13.69 -34.82
N GLN A 498 -5.82 -13.90 -36.05
CA GLN A 498 -6.84 -14.92 -36.30
C GLN A 498 -6.39 -16.30 -35.84
N TYR A 499 -5.19 -16.73 -36.21
CA TYR A 499 -4.61 -18.00 -35.77
C TYR A 499 -4.52 -18.08 -34.23
N LEU A 500 -4.00 -17.04 -33.57
CA LEU A 500 -3.91 -17.00 -32.12
C LEU A 500 -5.29 -17.17 -31.47
N PHE A 501 -6.30 -16.43 -31.92
CA PHE A 501 -7.63 -16.45 -31.32
C PHE A 501 -8.51 -17.66 -31.70
N THR A 502 -8.22 -18.37 -32.80
CA THR A 502 -9.02 -19.52 -33.22
C THR A 502 -8.39 -20.87 -32.88
N GLU A 503 -7.06 -20.96 -32.91
CA GLU A 503 -6.35 -22.24 -32.73
C GLU A 503 -5.58 -22.32 -31.41
N GLU A 504 -5.12 -21.20 -30.87
CA GLU A 504 -4.24 -21.21 -29.70
C GLU A 504 -4.92 -20.81 -28.40
N PHE A 505 -5.68 -19.71 -28.40
CA PHE A 505 -6.25 -19.07 -27.22
C PHE A 505 -7.59 -19.67 -26.77
#